data_AF-A0A847J6I9-F1
#
_entry.id   AF-A0A847J6I9-F1
#
_cell.length_a   1.000
_cell.length_b   1.000
_cell.length_c   1.000
_cell.angle_alpha   90.00
_cell.angle_beta   90.00
_cell.angle_gamma   90.00
#
_symmetry.space_group_name_H-M   'P 1'
#
loop_
_entity.id
_entity.type
_entity.pdbx_description
1 polymer ?
#
loop_
_entity_poly.entity_id
_entity_poly.type
_entity_poly.pdbx_seq_one_letter_code
_entity_poly.pdbx_strand_id
1 'polypeptide(L)' 'MAKVSKRKIYNIAKQHIVGLPERGDLKTRYNDREDFLDIAVWCLEDALVAAYERGRKDAENERHNQKTNS' A
#
# COMPACT_ATOMS: atom_id res chain seq x y z
N MET A 1 10.73 -10.88 8.17
CA MET A 1 10.19 -9.71 7.46
C MET A 1 9.24 -8.97 8.37
N ALA A 2 9.39 -7.65 8.53
CA ALA A 2 8.38 -6.86 9.22
C ALA A 2 7.06 -7.00 8.46
N LYS A 3 5.99 -7.43 9.15
CA LYS A 3 4.68 -7.63 8.52
C LYS A 3 4.09 -6.26 8.24
N VAL A 4 4.12 -5.82 6.98
CA VAL A 4 3.46 -4.57 6.61
C VAL A 4 1.97 -4.70 6.90
N SER A 5 1.42 -3.76 7.66
CA SER A 5 0.01 -3.74 7.98
C SER A 5 -0.81 -3.68 6.69
N LYS A 6 -1.75 -4.62 6.51
CA LYS A 6 -2.67 -4.62 5.37
C LYS A 6 -3.42 -3.29 5.23
N ARG A 7 -3.67 -2.61 6.35
CA ARG A 7 -4.29 -1.28 6.38
C ARG A 7 -3.38 -0.19 5.80
N LYS A 8 -2.06 -0.26 6.04
CA LYS A 8 -1.09 0.67 5.44
C LYS A 8 -1.06 0.51 3.92
N ILE A 9 -0.97 -0.73 3.41
CA ILE A 9 -0.97 -0.99 1.97
C ILE A 9 -2.27 -0.51 1.31
N TYR A 10 -3.43 -0.81 1.91
CA TYR A 10 -4.70 -0.30 1.40
C TYR A 10 -4.74 1.23 1.34
N ASN A 11 -4.25 1.90 2.39
CA ASN A 11 -4.23 3.36 2.43
C ASN A 11 -3.32 3.98 1.37
N ILE A 12 -2.24 3.31 0.97
CA ILE A 12 -1.39 3.75 -0.13
C ILE A 12 -2.12 3.51 -1.46
N ALA A 13 -2.60 2.29 -1.69
CA ALA A 13 -3.25 1.93 -2.94
C ALA A 13 -4.47 2.82 -3.24
N LYS A 14 -5.29 3.18 -2.23
CA LYS A 14 -6.48 4.00 -2.43
C LYS A 14 -6.19 5.47 -2.78
N GLN A 15 -4.96 5.93 -2.56
CA GLN A 15 -4.52 7.27 -2.97
C GLN A 15 -4.23 7.35 -4.47
N HIS A 16 -3.87 6.22 -5.08
CA HIS A 16 -3.41 6.15 -6.47
C HIS A 16 -4.38 5.43 -7.40
N ILE A 17 -5.26 4.56 -6.87
CA ILE A 17 -6.22 3.77 -7.65
C ILE A 17 -7.63 4.33 -7.44
N VAL A 18 -8.19 4.99 -8.46
CA VAL A 18 -9.45 5.76 -8.39
C VAL A 18 -10.67 4.93 -7.97
N GLY A 19 -10.79 3.67 -8.43
CA GLY A 19 -11.91 2.78 -8.07
C GLY A 19 -11.76 2.06 -6.72
N LEU A 20 -10.59 2.15 -6.09
CA LEU A 20 -10.32 1.40 -4.87
C LEU A 20 -11.04 1.93 -3.61
N PRO A 21 -11.23 3.25 -3.41
CA PRO A 21 -12.04 3.78 -2.32
C PRO A 21 -13.47 3.23 -2.30
N GLU A 22 -14.11 3.12 -3.45
CA GLU A 22 -15.48 2.56 -3.58
C GLU A 22 -15.49 1.06 -3.27
N ARG A 23 -14.46 0.32 -3.70
CA ARG A 23 -14.30 -1.10 -3.39
C ARG A 23 -14.12 -1.36 -1.88
N GLY A 24 -13.32 -0.54 -1.20
CA GLY A 24 -13.18 -0.56 0.27
C GLY A 24 -12.10 -1.48 0.85
N ASP A 25 -11.55 -2.42 0.06
CA ASP A 25 -10.50 -3.34 0.49
C ASP A 25 -9.67 -3.88 -0.70
N LEU A 26 -8.65 -4.70 -0.40
CA LEU A 26 -7.81 -5.42 -1.37
C LEU A 26 -8.00 -6.96 -1.29
N LYS A 27 -9.16 -7.42 -0.84
CA LYS A 27 -9.47 -8.86 -0.73
C LYS A 27 -10.15 -9.35 -2.00
N THR A 28 -9.81 -10.54 -2.45
CA THR A 28 -10.51 -11.24 -3.54
C THR A 28 -11.99 -11.43 -3.23
N ARG A 29 -12.87 -11.19 -4.20
CA ARG A 29 -14.32 -11.42 -4.12
C ARG A 29 -14.82 -12.53 -5.04
N TYR A 30 -13.94 -13.11 -5.87
CA TYR A 30 -14.26 -14.08 -6.91
C TYR A 30 -15.28 -13.55 -7.91
N ASN A 31 -15.13 -12.26 -8.25
CA ASN A 31 -16.00 -11.56 -9.18
C ASN A 31 -15.15 -10.72 -10.11
N ASP A 32 -15.20 -10.99 -11.42
CA ASP A 32 -14.30 -10.33 -12.36
C ASP A 32 -14.41 -8.80 -12.32
N ARG A 33 -15.63 -8.26 -12.22
CA ARG A 33 -15.85 -6.81 -12.17
C ARG A 33 -15.31 -6.17 -10.90
N GLU A 34 -15.33 -6.90 -9.78
CA GLU A 34 -14.81 -6.39 -8.52
C GLU A 34 -13.32 -6.68 -8.31
N ASP A 35 -12.77 -7.72 -8.93
CA ASP A 35 -11.39 -8.16 -8.74
C ASP A 35 -10.41 -7.65 -9.81
N PHE A 36 -10.89 -7.30 -11.00
CA PHE A 36 -10.08 -6.70 -12.07
C PHE A 36 -10.45 -5.23 -12.24
N LEU A 37 -9.79 -4.37 -11.46
CA LEU A 37 -9.94 -2.93 -11.59
C LEU A 37 -9.28 -2.42 -12.88
N ASP A 38 -10.01 -1.61 -13.64
CA ASP A 38 -9.44 -0.83 -14.74
C ASP A 38 -8.55 0.29 -14.16
N ILE A 39 -7.24 0.10 -14.27
CA ILE A 39 -6.25 1.03 -13.74
C ILE A 39 -5.25 1.41 -14.84
N ALA A 40 -4.90 2.69 -14.87
CA ALA A 40 -3.80 3.13 -15.72
C ALA A 40 -2.47 2.60 -15.19
N VAL A 41 -1.56 2.22 -16.09
CA VAL A 41 -0.26 1.63 -15.74
C VAL A 41 0.60 2.56 -14.87
N TRP A 42 0.51 3.89 -15.07
CA TRP A 42 1.21 4.87 -14.24
C TRP A 42 0.64 4.97 -12.83
N CYS A 43 -0.67 4.80 -12.64
CA CYS A 43 -1.27 4.75 -11.30
C CYS A 43 -0.80 3.51 -10.51
N LEU A 44 -0.60 2.39 -11.20
CA LEU A 44 -0.01 1.19 -10.61
C LEU A 44 1.44 1.44 -10.21
N GLU A 45 2.23 2.05 -11.09
CA GLU A 45 3.62 2.44 -10.81
C GLU A 45 3.70 3.34 -9.56
N ASP A 46 2.90 4.42 -9.50
CA ASP A 46 2.87 5.35 -8.37
C ASP A 46 2.55 4.63 -7.06
N ALA A 47 1.56 3.72 -7.06
CA ALA A 47 1.21 2.93 -5.88
C ALA A 47 2.37 2.05 -5.39
N LEU A 48 3.11 1.44 -6.32
CA LEU A 48 4.27 0.58 -6.01
C LEU A 48 5.44 1.40 -5.48
N VAL A 49 5.74 2.55 -6.09
CA VAL A 49 6.78 3.48 -5.64
C VAL A 49 6.45 4.00 -4.23
N ALA A 50 5.21 4.43 -4.01
CA ALA A 50 4.77 4.91 -2.70
C ALA A 50 4.86 3.82 -1.62
N ALA A 51 4.52 2.56 -1.95
CA ALA A 51 4.68 1.43 -1.05
C ALA A 51 6.15 1.16 -0.68
N TYR A 52 7.04 1.21 -1.67
CA TYR A 52 8.48 1.04 -1.48
C TYR A 52 9.07 2.13 -0.58
N GLU A 53 8.83 3.40 -0.93
CA GLU A 53 9.31 4.56 -0.16
C GLU A 53 8.78 4.56 1.27
N ARG A 54 7.51 4.15 1.46
CA ARG A 54 6.96 4.01 2.81
C ARG A 54 7.68 2.92 3.62
N GLY A 55 7.96 1.77 3.00
CA GLY A 55 8.71 0.69 3.64
C GLY A 55 10.12 1.11 4.05
N ARG A 56 10.82 1.87 3.19
CA ARG A 56 12.14 2.43 3.51
C ARG A 56 12.11 3.36 4.72
N LYS A 57 11.18 4.32 4.73
CA LYS A 57 11.03 5.26 5.84
C LYS A 57 10.66 4.57 7.16
N ASP A 58 9.78 3.57 7.11
CA ASP A 58 9.41 2.79 8.30
C ASP A 58 10.66 2.08 8.87
N ALA A 59 11.53 1.50 8.03
CA ALA A 59 12.77 0.86 8.46
C ALA A 59 13.82 1.84 9.02
N GLU A 60 13.95 3.03 8.42
CA GLU A 60 14.83 4.10 8.93
C GLU A 60 14.38 4.60 10.30
N ASN A 61 13.07 4.79 10.49
CA ASN A 61 12.48 5.21 11.76
C ASN A 61 12.66 4.16 12.86
N GLU A 62 12.51 2.86 12.54
CA GLU A 62 12.76 1.77 13.49
C GLU A 62 14.21 1.78 13.99
N ARG A 63 15.18 1.98 13.09
CA ARG A 63 16.61 2.09 13.45
C ARG A 63 16.88 3.32 14.30
N HIS A 64 16.22 4.45 14.02
CA HIS A 64 16.39 5.66 14.81
C HIS A 64 15.85 5.47 16.24
N ASN A 65 14.64 4.92 16.38
CA ASN A 65 14.01 4.68 17.68
C ASN A 65 14.78 3.67 18.56
N GLN A 66 15.46 2.69 17.96
CA GLN A 66 16.32 1.76 18.70
C GLN A 66 17.56 2.45 19.26
N LYS A 67 18.13 3.43 18.54
CA LYS A 67 19.29 4.20 19.00
C LYS A 67 18.96 5.22 20.08
N THR A 68 17.75 5.78 20.07
CA THR A 68 17.32 6.78 21.06
C THR A 68 16.82 6.16 22.37
N ASN A 69 16.43 4.87 22.34
CA ASN A 69 15.91 4.13 23.49
C ASN A 69 16.94 3.17 24.13
N SER A 70 18.19 3.21 23.67
CA SER A 70 19.37 2.53 24.24
C SER A 70 20.30 3.53 24.89
#